data_AF-A0A8X8W4J9-F1
#
_entry.id   AF-A0A8X8W4J9-F1
#
_cell.length_a   1.000
_cell.length_b   1.000
_cell.length_c   1.000
_cell.angle_alpha   90.00
_cell.angle_beta   90.00
_cell.angle_gamma   90.00
#
_symmetry.space_group_name_H-M   'P 1'
#
loop_
_entity.id
_entity.type
_entity.pdbx_description
1 polymer ?
#
loop_
_entity_poly.entity_id
_entity_poly.type
_entity_poly.pdbx_seq_one_letter_code
_entity_poly.pdbx_strand_id
1 'polypeptide(L)'
;MQLAFPNAIYLVDAIQGEESLVQACKPALESSYITKVIHDCKRDSEALYFQFGIKLHNVVDTQIAYSLIKEQEGKKRLQDDHISFVRLLADPQYGGISYVEKEEVRVFLRQDPKFWAHRPLSELMVRAAADDVRFLLFIYHKMVEKLNERSLWFLAVRGALYCRCFCINNNNFADWPTLPTVPETLIAGNQAPEEETLSVLDVPPGKMGFVIGRRGANILAIKEGCSAFGIRTFISAEIIFGSDKGPPDTIFIIGPVRQVRKAEAMIRGKLQQHYH
;
A
#
# COMPACT_ATOMS: atom_id res chain seq x y z
N MET A 1 -15.83 2.79 7.56
CA MET A 1 -15.41 2.29 6.23
C MET A 1 -16.24 2.99 5.17
N GLN A 2 -15.66 3.32 4.02
CA GLN A 2 -16.35 4.05 2.95
C GLN A 2 -16.31 3.23 1.66
N LEU A 3 -17.43 3.12 0.96
CA LEU A 3 -17.56 2.34 -0.26
C LEU A 3 -18.20 3.21 -1.34
N ALA A 4 -17.54 3.35 -2.49
CA ALA A 4 -18.07 4.06 -3.65
C ALA A 4 -18.42 3.09 -4.78
N PHE A 5 -19.60 3.29 -5.35
CA PHE A 5 -20.11 2.66 -6.56
C PHE A 5 -20.37 3.76 -7.60
N PRO A 6 -20.57 3.43 -8.89
CA PRO A 6 -20.79 4.43 -9.94
C PRO A 6 -21.95 5.41 -9.66
N ASN A 7 -22.94 5.00 -8.88
CA ASN A 7 -24.17 5.76 -8.62
C ASN A 7 -24.44 6.01 -7.12
N ALA A 8 -23.58 5.56 -6.21
CA ALA A 8 -23.83 5.66 -4.78
C ALA A 8 -22.54 5.61 -3.95
N ILE A 9 -22.54 6.29 -2.81
CA ILE A 9 -21.50 6.18 -1.79
C ILE A 9 -22.15 5.75 -0.48
N TYR A 10 -21.57 4.74 0.16
CA TYR A 10 -22.00 4.22 1.44
C TYR A 10 -20.94 4.49 2.50
N LEU A 11 -21.37 5.07 3.62
CA LEU A 11 -20.56 5.22 4.82
C LEU A 11 -20.98 4.15 5.82
N VAL A 12 -20.14 3.14 5.97
CA VAL A 12 -20.37 2.00 6.86
C VAL A 12 -19.81 2.32 8.24
N ASP A 13 -20.71 2.46 9.21
CA ASP A 13 -20.38 2.75 10.60
C ASP A 13 -19.92 1.49 11.34
N ALA A 14 -18.62 1.33 11.48
CA ALA A 14 -18.02 0.20 12.19
C ALA A 14 -18.11 0.29 13.73
N ILE A 15 -18.61 1.41 14.28
CA ILE A 15 -18.75 1.62 15.73
C ILE A 15 -20.20 1.35 16.15
N GLN A 16 -21.17 2.01 15.51
CA GLN A 16 -22.59 1.85 15.85
C GLN A 16 -23.26 0.68 15.11
N GLY A 17 -22.76 0.30 13.94
CA GLY A 17 -23.30 -0.81 13.13
C GLY A 17 -22.87 -2.21 13.62
N GLU A 18 -22.10 -2.27 14.70
CA GLU A 18 -21.48 -3.49 15.23
C GLU A 18 -20.58 -4.21 14.19
N GLU A 19 -20.00 -5.34 14.59
CA GLU A 19 -19.15 -6.16 13.71
C GLU A 19 -19.94 -6.69 12.49
N SER A 20 -21.22 -7.02 12.69
CA SER A 20 -22.07 -7.65 11.66
C SER A 20 -22.19 -6.81 10.39
N LEU A 21 -22.24 -5.48 10.51
CA LEU A 21 -22.36 -4.58 9.37
C LEU A 21 -21.09 -4.57 8.50
N VAL A 22 -19.91 -4.62 9.12
CA VAL A 22 -18.63 -4.73 8.39
C VAL A 22 -18.48 -6.13 7.79
N GLN A 23 -18.86 -7.17 8.53
CA GLN A 23 -18.85 -8.55 8.04
C GLN A 23 -19.76 -8.76 6.83
N ALA A 24 -20.87 -8.02 6.71
CA ALA A 24 -21.73 -8.07 5.52
C ALA A 24 -20.98 -7.66 4.23
N CYS A 25 -19.91 -6.88 4.34
CA CYS A 25 -19.06 -6.52 3.19
C CYS A 25 -18.00 -7.58 2.85
N LYS A 26 -17.73 -8.53 3.76
CA LYS A 26 -16.66 -9.54 3.61
C LYS A 26 -16.71 -10.30 2.28
N PRO A 27 -17.86 -10.82 1.80
CA PRO A 27 -17.90 -11.54 0.53
C PRO A 27 -17.39 -10.72 -0.66
N ALA A 28 -17.67 -9.42 -0.69
CA ALA A 28 -17.20 -8.53 -1.76
C ALA A 28 -15.71 -8.18 -1.59
N LEU A 29 -15.29 -7.89 -0.36
CA LEU A 29 -13.91 -7.52 -0.04
C LEU A 29 -12.93 -8.69 -0.29
N GLU A 30 -13.33 -9.93 0.00
CA GLU A 30 -12.53 -11.14 -0.24
C GLU A 30 -12.76 -11.77 -1.64
N SER A 31 -13.66 -11.23 -2.47
CA SER A 31 -13.89 -11.77 -3.81
C SER A 31 -12.72 -11.48 -4.75
N SER A 32 -12.21 -12.51 -5.41
CA SER A 32 -11.23 -12.37 -6.50
C SER A 32 -11.84 -11.81 -7.79
N TYR A 33 -13.17 -11.78 -7.91
CA TYR A 33 -13.90 -11.33 -9.10
C TYR A 33 -14.33 -9.86 -9.02
N ILE A 34 -14.33 -9.27 -7.83
CA ILE A 34 -14.69 -7.86 -7.61
C ILE A 34 -13.40 -7.09 -7.41
N THR A 35 -13.12 -6.11 -8.26
CA THR A 35 -11.96 -5.23 -8.12
C THR A 35 -12.23 -4.17 -7.04
N LYS A 36 -11.32 -4.04 -6.07
CA LYS A 36 -11.38 -2.95 -5.07
C LYS A 36 -10.35 -1.89 -5.43
N VAL A 37 -10.81 -0.68 -5.72
CA VAL A 37 -9.92 0.46 -5.97
C VAL A 37 -9.66 1.17 -4.65
N ILE A 38 -8.40 1.21 -4.22
CA ILE A 38 -7.97 1.83 -2.95
C ILE A 38 -6.76 2.72 -3.23
N HIS A 39 -6.49 3.69 -2.37
CA HIS A 39 -5.26 4.47 -2.42
C HIS A 39 -4.40 4.15 -1.20
N ASP A 40 -3.25 3.51 -1.39
CA ASP A 40 -2.36 3.04 -0.32
C ASP A 40 -3.02 2.08 0.68
N CYS A 41 -3.41 0.90 0.18
CA CYS A 41 -4.26 -0.07 0.89
C CYS A 41 -3.64 -0.77 2.11
N LYS A 42 -2.35 -0.59 2.41
CA LYS A 42 -1.62 -1.38 3.42
C LYS A 42 -2.27 -1.29 4.80
N ARG A 43 -2.63 -0.08 5.24
CA ARG A 43 -3.25 0.15 6.57
C ARG A 43 -4.73 -0.19 6.61
N ASP A 44 -5.44 -0.03 5.50
CA ASP A 44 -6.83 -0.47 5.40
C ASP A 44 -6.92 -2.00 5.51
N SER A 45 -6.00 -2.71 4.82
CA SER A 45 -5.90 -4.17 4.89
C SER A 45 -5.57 -4.67 6.30
N GLU A 46 -4.59 -4.04 6.96
CA GLU A 46 -4.24 -4.34 8.36
C GLU A 46 -5.43 -4.20 9.30
N ALA A 47 -6.17 -3.08 9.20
CA ALA A 47 -7.34 -2.83 10.03
C ALA A 47 -8.45 -3.85 9.77
N LEU A 48 -8.76 -4.14 8.52
CA LEU A 48 -9.77 -5.14 8.13
C LEU A 48 -9.39 -6.55 8.60
N TYR A 49 -8.11 -6.91 8.48
CA TYR A 49 -7.62 -8.22 8.87
C TYR A 49 -7.68 -8.44 10.38
N PHE A 50 -7.11 -7.53 11.18
CA PHE A 50 -7.04 -7.73 12.64
C PHE A 50 -8.35 -7.42 13.38
N GLN A 51 -9.16 -6.47 12.89
CA GLN A 51 -10.40 -6.10 13.59
C GLN A 51 -11.60 -6.95 13.15
N PHE A 52 -11.58 -7.47 11.92
CA PHE A 52 -12.74 -8.16 11.33
C PHE A 52 -12.39 -9.51 10.68
N GLY A 53 -11.12 -9.93 10.66
CA GLY A 53 -10.72 -11.16 9.99
C GLY A 53 -11.01 -11.15 8.48
N ILE A 54 -10.96 -9.98 7.83
CA ILE A 54 -11.24 -9.80 6.40
C ILE A 54 -9.92 -9.65 5.64
N LYS A 55 -9.74 -10.44 4.57
CA LYS A 55 -8.58 -10.36 3.67
C LYS A 55 -8.93 -9.68 2.36
N LEU A 56 -8.36 -8.51 2.11
CA LEU A 56 -8.55 -7.84 0.83
C LEU A 56 -7.91 -8.62 -0.31
N HIS A 57 -8.70 -8.97 -1.32
CA HIS A 57 -8.26 -9.63 -2.55
C HIS A 57 -8.53 -8.76 -3.78
N ASN A 58 -7.81 -8.94 -4.89
CA ASN A 58 -8.06 -8.19 -6.13
C ASN A 58 -8.14 -6.65 -5.93
N VAL A 59 -7.13 -6.09 -5.26
CA VAL A 59 -7.01 -4.64 -5.03
C VAL A 59 -6.21 -4.00 -6.14
N VAL A 60 -6.75 -2.91 -6.68
CA VAL A 60 -6.01 -1.95 -7.51
C VAL A 60 -5.67 -0.74 -6.66
N ASP A 61 -4.39 -0.61 -6.34
CA ASP A 61 -3.87 0.50 -5.56
C ASP A 61 -3.46 1.67 -6.48
N THR A 62 -4.16 2.79 -6.37
CA THR A 62 -3.93 3.97 -7.22
C THR A 62 -2.57 4.64 -6.97
N GLN A 63 -1.97 4.48 -5.79
CA GLN A 63 -0.62 4.98 -5.52
C GLN A 63 0.42 4.14 -6.28
N ILE A 64 0.26 2.81 -6.27
CA ILE A 64 1.10 1.89 -7.05
C ILE A 64 0.94 2.17 -8.56
N ALA A 65 -0.29 2.30 -9.03
CA ALA A 65 -0.59 2.60 -10.43
C ALA A 65 0.07 3.90 -10.89
N TYR A 66 0.01 4.97 -10.09
CA TYR A 66 0.69 6.22 -10.39
C TYR A 66 2.21 6.03 -10.53
N SER A 67 2.86 5.32 -9.59
CA SER A 67 4.30 5.06 -9.66
C SER A 67 4.68 4.27 -10.91
N LEU A 68 3.90 3.27 -11.29
CA LEU A 68 4.12 2.48 -12.51
C LEU A 68 3.96 3.31 -13.78
N ILE A 69 2.99 4.23 -13.84
CA ILE A 69 2.84 5.14 -14.99
C ILE A 69 4.07 6.05 -15.11
N LYS A 70 4.57 6.61 -14.00
CA LYS A 70 5.78 7.43 -14.03
C LYS A 70 7.02 6.64 -14.47
N GLU A 71 7.13 5.39 -14.04
CA GLU A 71 8.20 4.48 -14.46
C GLU A 71 8.13 4.21 -15.97
N GLN A 72 6.94 3.96 -16.52
CA GLN A 72 6.73 3.82 -17.97
C GLN A 72 7.14 5.09 -18.75
N GLU A 73 6.90 6.26 -18.20
CA GLU A 73 7.30 7.56 -18.78
C GLU A 73 8.82 7.82 -18.69
N GLY A 74 9.60 6.88 -18.15
CA GLY A 74 11.05 7.02 -17.98
C GLY A 74 11.44 7.95 -16.83
N LYS A 75 10.50 8.36 -15.98
CA LYS A 75 10.80 9.18 -14.81
C LYS A 75 11.45 8.31 -13.74
N LYS A 76 12.55 8.81 -13.17
CA LYS A 76 13.22 8.17 -12.05
C LYS A 76 12.26 8.14 -10.86
N ARG A 77 12.05 6.95 -10.28
CA ARG A 77 11.43 6.82 -8.97
C ARG A 77 12.40 7.41 -7.94
N LEU A 78 12.10 8.60 -7.45
CA LEU A 78 12.82 9.14 -6.29
C LEU A 78 12.44 8.30 -5.07
N GLN A 79 13.41 8.00 -4.21
CA GLN A 79 13.14 7.31 -2.95
C GLN A 79 12.13 8.14 -2.14
N ASP A 80 11.11 7.47 -1.60
CA ASP A 80 10.02 8.05 -0.80
C ASP A 80 9.06 9.02 -1.54
N ASP A 81 9.01 9.02 -2.89
CA ASP A 81 8.04 9.83 -3.67
C ASP A 81 6.65 9.17 -3.78
N HIS A 82 6.05 8.86 -2.63
CA HIS A 82 4.67 8.40 -2.56
C HIS A 82 3.73 9.59 -2.78
N ILE A 83 2.96 9.55 -3.87
CA ILE A 83 1.92 10.57 -4.10
C ILE A 83 0.78 10.37 -3.10
N SER A 84 0.38 11.45 -2.43
CA SER A 84 -0.82 11.44 -1.59
C SER A 84 -2.08 11.51 -2.44
N PHE A 85 -3.20 10.99 -1.95
CA PHE A 85 -4.49 11.05 -2.66
C PHE A 85 -4.87 12.48 -3.07
N VAL A 86 -4.63 13.47 -2.19
CA VAL A 86 -4.89 14.89 -2.47
C VAL A 86 -4.06 15.39 -3.66
N ARG A 87 -2.76 15.07 -3.68
CA ARG A 87 -1.88 15.46 -4.80
C ARG A 87 -2.26 14.73 -6.08
N LEU A 88 -2.69 13.48 -5.98
CA LEU A 88 -3.13 12.68 -7.12
C LEU A 88 -4.40 13.25 -7.75
N LEU A 89 -5.39 13.58 -6.92
CA LEU A 89 -6.67 14.17 -7.38
C LEU A 89 -6.46 15.56 -8.00
N ALA A 90 -5.52 16.34 -7.47
CA ALA A 90 -5.15 17.65 -8.00
C ALA A 90 -4.34 17.58 -9.31
N ASP A 91 -3.75 16.43 -9.66
CA ASP A 91 -3.03 16.27 -10.93
C ASP A 91 -4.02 16.40 -12.10
N PRO A 92 -3.81 17.34 -13.04
CA PRO A 92 -4.70 17.55 -14.19
C PRO A 92 -4.90 16.31 -15.07
N GLN A 93 -4.01 15.32 -15.01
CA GLN A 93 -4.14 14.08 -15.77
C GLN A 93 -5.18 13.11 -15.19
N TYR A 94 -5.51 13.23 -13.89
CA TYR A 94 -6.33 12.26 -13.17
C TYR A 94 -7.56 12.86 -12.48
N GLY A 95 -7.60 14.17 -12.29
CA GLY A 95 -8.75 14.87 -11.70
C GLY A 95 -8.73 16.36 -11.94
N GLY A 96 -7.58 17.01 -11.75
CA GLY A 96 -7.49 18.48 -11.73
C GLY A 96 -8.38 19.12 -10.67
N ILE A 97 -8.81 18.34 -9.67
CA ILE A 97 -9.74 18.76 -8.63
C ILE A 97 -8.92 19.09 -7.39
N SER A 98 -8.97 20.35 -6.96
CA SER A 98 -8.36 20.75 -5.71
C SER A 98 -9.22 20.28 -4.54
N TYR A 99 -8.60 19.60 -3.57
CA TYR A 99 -9.29 19.11 -2.37
C TYR A 99 -8.83 19.87 -1.14
N VAL A 100 -9.10 21.18 -1.13
CA VAL A 100 -8.66 22.11 -0.07
C VAL A 100 -9.28 21.76 1.28
N GLU A 101 -10.54 21.33 1.29
CA GLU A 101 -11.28 20.97 2.52
C GLU A 101 -10.60 19.82 3.31
N LYS A 102 -9.81 18.96 2.65
CA LYS A 102 -9.07 17.89 3.34
C LYS A 102 -8.00 18.42 4.28
N GLU A 103 -7.44 19.61 4.03
CA GLU A 103 -6.47 20.22 4.94
C GLU A 103 -7.13 20.68 6.25
N GLU A 104 -8.38 21.15 6.19
CA GLU A 104 -9.15 21.54 7.39
C GLU A 104 -9.44 20.31 8.26
N VAL A 105 -9.87 19.21 7.65
CA VAL A 105 -10.11 17.94 8.36
C VAL A 105 -8.82 17.42 9.01
N ARG A 106 -7.66 17.56 8.35
CA ARG A 106 -6.36 17.19 8.92
C ARG A 106 -6.01 18.00 10.16
N VAL A 107 -6.41 19.27 10.24
CA VAL A 107 -6.23 20.09 11.44
C VAL A 107 -7.06 19.52 12.59
N PHE A 108 -8.34 19.21 12.35
CA PHE A 108 -9.21 18.62 13.38
C PHE A 108 -8.71 17.25 13.84
N LEU A 109 -8.26 16.40 12.93
CA LEU A 109 -7.69 15.08 13.29
C LEU A 109 -6.46 15.17 14.19
N ARG A 110 -5.65 16.22 14.05
CA ARG A 110 -4.49 16.46 14.93
C ARG A 110 -4.89 16.97 16.31
N GLN A 111 -5.98 17.73 16.39
CA GLN A 111 -6.49 18.30 17.64
C GLN A 111 -7.28 17.27 18.46
N ASP A 112 -7.99 16.38 17.78
CA ASP A 112 -8.88 15.41 18.40
C ASP A 112 -8.61 13.98 17.90
N PRO A 113 -7.87 13.16 18.67
CA PRO A 113 -7.65 11.75 18.36
C PRO A 113 -8.93 10.91 18.28
N LYS A 114 -10.04 11.39 18.85
CA LYS A 114 -11.36 10.73 18.84
C LYS A 114 -12.29 11.30 17.77
N PHE A 115 -11.81 12.14 16.86
CA PHE A 115 -12.62 12.80 15.83
C PHE A 115 -13.64 11.85 15.17
N TRP A 116 -13.17 10.70 14.64
CA TRP A 116 -14.01 9.70 13.97
C TRP A 116 -14.90 8.85 14.89
N ALA A 117 -14.74 8.95 16.20
CA ALA A 117 -15.55 8.23 17.19
C ALA A 117 -16.81 9.02 17.60
N HIS A 118 -16.87 10.33 17.36
CA HIS A 118 -18.02 11.15 17.73
C HIS A 118 -19.27 10.81 16.93
N ARG A 119 -20.44 10.88 17.58
CA ARG A 119 -21.74 10.58 16.98
C ARG A 119 -22.83 11.59 17.40
N PRO A 120 -23.79 11.92 16.51
CA PRO A 120 -23.82 11.55 15.09
C PRO A 120 -22.65 12.19 14.31
N LEU A 121 -22.32 11.64 13.13
CA LEU A 121 -21.30 12.25 12.27
C LEU A 121 -21.76 13.65 11.86
N SER A 122 -20.87 14.65 11.97
CA SER A 122 -21.16 15.98 11.45
C SER A 122 -21.19 15.97 9.92
N GLU A 123 -21.82 16.98 9.32
CA GLU A 123 -21.87 17.10 7.86
C GLU A 123 -20.47 17.17 7.24
N LEU A 124 -19.52 17.84 7.92
CA LEU A 124 -18.11 17.89 7.53
C LEU A 124 -17.49 16.48 7.52
N MET A 125 -17.76 15.66 8.54
CA MET A 125 -17.23 14.28 8.61
C MET A 125 -17.80 13.41 7.50
N VAL A 126 -19.11 13.52 7.22
CA VAL A 126 -19.79 12.80 6.15
C VAL A 126 -19.21 13.19 4.78
N ARG A 127 -19.06 14.49 4.51
CA ARG A 127 -18.46 14.99 3.26
C ARG A 127 -17.02 14.50 3.11
N ALA A 128 -16.20 14.67 4.13
CA ALA A 128 -14.79 14.24 4.12
C ALA A 128 -14.64 12.74 3.86
N ALA A 129 -15.43 11.91 4.54
CA ALA A 129 -15.40 10.45 4.35
C ALA A 129 -15.87 10.07 2.93
N ALA A 130 -16.92 10.71 2.41
CA ALA A 130 -17.39 10.43 1.05
C ALA A 130 -16.38 10.83 -0.02
N ASP A 131 -15.69 11.96 0.16
CA ASP A 131 -14.71 12.49 -0.79
C ASP A 131 -13.44 11.65 -0.89
N ASP A 132 -13.07 10.92 0.17
CA ASP A 132 -11.95 9.97 0.16
C ASP A 132 -12.13 8.83 -0.86
N VAL A 133 -13.38 8.51 -1.23
CA VAL A 133 -13.68 7.41 -2.17
C VAL A 133 -14.38 7.86 -3.45
N ARG A 134 -15.04 9.02 -3.45
CA ARG A 134 -15.87 9.51 -4.58
C ARG A 134 -15.14 9.47 -5.92
N PHE A 135 -13.86 9.87 -5.93
CA PHE A 135 -13.10 10.04 -7.16
C PHE A 135 -12.24 8.83 -7.54
N LEU A 136 -12.17 7.79 -6.70
CA LEU A 136 -11.29 6.64 -6.93
C LEU A 136 -11.64 5.88 -8.21
N LEU A 137 -12.92 5.65 -8.49
CA LEU A 137 -13.36 4.97 -9.72
C LEU A 137 -12.98 5.76 -10.98
N PHE A 138 -13.17 7.09 -10.95
CA PHE A 138 -12.77 7.96 -12.06
C PHE A 138 -11.26 7.93 -12.31
N ILE A 139 -10.46 8.09 -11.24
CA ILE A 139 -8.99 8.03 -11.30
C ILE A 139 -8.54 6.66 -11.82
N TYR A 140 -9.16 5.58 -11.34
CA TYR A 140 -8.87 4.22 -11.77
C TYR A 140 -9.00 4.04 -13.28
N HIS A 141 -10.13 4.45 -13.88
CA HIS A 141 -10.31 4.34 -15.32
C HIS A 141 -9.23 5.12 -16.10
N LYS A 142 -8.90 6.34 -15.66
CA LYS A 142 -7.83 7.14 -16.26
C LYS A 142 -6.44 6.49 -16.16
N MET A 143 -6.16 5.80 -15.06
CA MET A 143 -4.87 5.12 -14.85
C MET A 143 -4.76 3.84 -15.65
N VAL A 144 -5.80 3.00 -15.67
CA VAL A 144 -5.78 1.72 -16.40
C VAL A 144 -5.59 1.93 -17.90
N GLU A 145 -6.19 2.98 -18.48
CA GLU A 145 -5.96 3.37 -19.88
C GLU A 145 -4.50 3.68 -20.22
N LYS A 146 -3.69 4.09 -19.23
CA LYS A 146 -2.28 4.47 -19.40
C LYS A 146 -1.31 3.33 -19.13
N LEU A 147 -1.74 2.27 -18.44
CA LEU A 147 -0.88 1.16 -18.04
C LEU A 147 -0.77 0.14 -19.18
N ASN A 148 0.46 -0.25 -19.51
CA ASN A 148 0.70 -1.37 -20.42
C ASN A 148 0.52 -2.71 -19.68
N GLU A 149 0.50 -3.82 -20.43
CA GLU A 149 0.30 -5.16 -19.91
C GLU A 149 1.26 -5.52 -18.76
N ARG A 150 2.56 -5.18 -18.91
CA ARG A 150 3.57 -5.41 -17.89
C ARG A 150 3.25 -4.66 -16.60
N SER A 151 2.86 -3.40 -16.68
CA SER A 151 2.54 -2.61 -15.51
C SER A 151 1.20 -3.00 -14.88
N LEU A 152 0.22 -3.45 -15.66
CA LEU A 152 -1.01 -4.02 -15.12
C LEU A 152 -0.73 -5.28 -14.31
N TRP A 153 0.18 -6.15 -14.77
CA TRP A 153 0.62 -7.30 -14.00
C TRP A 153 1.33 -6.89 -12.70
N PHE A 154 2.30 -5.97 -12.76
CA PHE A 154 2.96 -5.45 -11.55
C PHE A 154 1.98 -4.79 -10.58
N LEU A 155 0.97 -4.08 -11.08
CA LEU A 155 -0.08 -3.48 -10.25
C LEU A 155 -0.86 -4.55 -9.48
N ALA A 156 -1.23 -5.65 -10.14
CA ALA A 156 -1.92 -6.76 -9.49
C ALA A 156 -1.03 -7.47 -8.45
N VAL A 157 0.25 -7.73 -8.79
CA VAL A 157 1.22 -8.35 -7.86
C VAL A 157 1.45 -7.47 -6.64
N ARG A 158 1.78 -6.19 -6.84
CA ARG A 158 2.05 -5.24 -5.76
C ARG A 158 0.81 -4.96 -4.92
N GLY A 159 -0.38 -4.91 -5.53
CA GLY A 159 -1.65 -4.80 -4.80
C GLY A 159 -1.84 -5.98 -3.83
N ALA A 160 -1.57 -7.21 -4.29
CA ALA A 160 -1.62 -8.40 -3.43
C ALA A 160 -0.55 -8.37 -2.32
N LEU A 161 0.68 -7.95 -2.63
CA LEU A 161 1.75 -7.81 -1.63
C LEU A 161 1.43 -6.72 -0.58
N TYR A 162 0.84 -5.60 -0.99
CA TYR A 162 0.43 -4.53 -0.08
C TYR A 162 -0.71 -4.97 0.83
N CYS A 163 -1.67 -5.76 0.34
CA CYS A 163 -2.73 -6.31 1.20
C CYS A 163 -2.19 -7.25 2.28
N ARG A 164 -1.10 -7.98 1.99
CA ARG A 164 -0.42 -8.85 2.96
C ARG A 164 0.50 -8.08 3.91
N CYS A 165 0.97 -6.91 3.51
CA CYS A 165 1.82 -6.07 4.34
C CYS A 165 1.10 -5.78 5.66
N PHE A 166 1.81 -5.88 6.78
CA PHE A 166 1.29 -5.80 8.16
C PHE A 166 0.36 -6.93 8.63
N CYS A 167 -0.25 -7.70 7.75
CA CYS A 167 -1.15 -8.82 8.10
C CYS A 167 -0.39 -10.12 8.45
N ILE A 168 0.55 -10.04 9.40
CA ILE A 168 1.40 -11.17 9.79
C ILE A 168 0.59 -12.24 10.53
N ASN A 169 0.83 -13.50 10.17
CA ASN A 169 0.39 -14.67 10.89
C ASN A 169 1.48 -15.76 10.87
N ASN A 170 1.28 -16.83 11.64
CA ASN A 170 2.29 -17.89 11.78
C ASN A 170 2.34 -18.87 10.59
N ASN A 171 1.53 -18.68 9.55
CA ASN A 171 1.39 -19.66 8.45
C ASN A 171 2.09 -19.22 7.15
N ASN A 172 2.92 -18.17 7.19
CA ASN A 172 3.61 -17.63 6.02
C ASN A 172 2.66 -17.25 4.86
N PHE A 173 1.51 -16.66 5.19
CA PHE A 173 0.48 -16.27 4.22
C PHE A 173 -0.14 -17.43 3.41
N ALA A 174 -0.06 -18.67 3.91
CA ALA A 174 -0.61 -19.85 3.20
C ALA A 174 -2.12 -19.78 2.96
N ASP A 175 -2.82 -18.96 3.75
CA ASP A 175 -4.26 -18.71 3.68
C ASP A 175 -4.63 -17.47 2.84
N TRP A 176 -3.66 -16.87 2.14
CA TRP A 176 -3.87 -15.81 1.16
C TRP A 176 -3.87 -16.38 -0.27
N PRO A 177 -4.61 -15.80 -1.21
CA PRO A 177 -4.57 -16.20 -2.61
C PRO A 177 -3.15 -16.11 -3.17
N THR A 178 -2.77 -17.01 -4.07
CA THR A 178 -1.47 -16.96 -4.75
C THR A 178 -1.27 -15.64 -5.50
N LEU A 179 -0.02 -15.20 -5.64
CA LEU A 179 0.28 -14.01 -6.44
C LEU A 179 -0.08 -14.26 -7.91
N PRO A 180 -0.50 -13.22 -8.66
CA PRO A 180 -0.75 -13.34 -10.10
C PRO A 180 0.48 -13.87 -10.85
N THR A 181 0.30 -14.91 -11.65
CA THR A 181 1.35 -15.45 -12.51
C THR A 181 1.70 -14.50 -13.65
N VAL A 182 2.93 -14.55 -14.14
CA VAL A 182 3.35 -13.76 -15.30
C VAL A 182 2.55 -14.19 -16.54
N PRO A 183 1.91 -13.27 -17.29
CA PRO A 183 1.26 -13.57 -18.55
C PRO A 183 2.21 -14.18 -19.60
N GLU A 184 1.75 -15.20 -20.34
CA GLU A 184 2.55 -15.90 -21.37
C GLU A 184 3.09 -14.95 -22.45
N THR A 185 2.32 -13.92 -22.79
CA THR A 185 2.67 -12.82 -23.70
C THR A 185 3.96 -12.10 -23.28
N LEU A 186 4.17 -11.89 -21.98
CA LEU A 186 5.37 -11.25 -21.43
C LEU A 186 6.56 -12.23 -21.36
N ILE A 187 6.30 -13.53 -21.23
CA ILE A 187 7.34 -14.57 -21.20
C ILE A 187 7.95 -14.74 -22.59
N ALA A 188 7.11 -14.83 -23.63
CA ALA A 188 7.54 -15.07 -25.01
C ALA A 188 8.44 -13.95 -25.58
N GLY A 189 8.35 -12.73 -25.03
CA GLY A 189 9.13 -11.56 -25.47
C GLY A 189 10.60 -11.52 -25.03
N ASN A 190 11.13 -12.56 -24.37
CA ASN A 190 12.50 -12.59 -23.79
C ASN A 190 12.76 -11.43 -22.78
N GLN A 191 11.69 -10.88 -22.20
CA GLN A 191 11.69 -9.81 -21.21
C GLN A 191 10.81 -10.18 -20.00
N ALA A 192 10.89 -11.44 -19.57
CA ALA A 192 10.16 -11.91 -18.39
C ALA A 192 10.43 -10.94 -17.22
N PRO A 193 9.39 -10.31 -16.65
CA PRO A 193 9.56 -9.39 -15.54
C PRO A 193 10.10 -10.15 -14.33
N GLU A 194 10.96 -9.48 -13.54
CA GLU A 194 11.45 -10.06 -12.28
C GLU A 194 10.28 -10.19 -11.30
N GLU A 195 10.11 -11.37 -10.72
CA GLU A 195 9.10 -11.62 -9.70
C GLU A 195 9.36 -10.77 -8.46
N GLU A 196 8.28 -10.30 -7.84
CA GLU A 196 8.32 -9.55 -6.58
C GLU A 196 7.81 -10.40 -5.42
N THR A 197 8.38 -10.15 -4.24
CA THR A 197 8.04 -10.85 -3.02
C THR A 197 7.93 -9.89 -1.84
N LEU A 198 7.34 -10.37 -0.76
CA LEU A 198 7.31 -9.72 0.55
C LEU A 198 8.16 -10.57 1.51
N SER A 199 9.23 -9.97 2.05
CA SER A 199 9.98 -10.52 3.19
C SER A 199 9.58 -9.80 4.46
N VAL A 200 9.46 -10.55 5.56
CA VAL A 200 9.08 -10.06 6.88
C VAL A 200 10.24 -10.39 7.82
N LEU A 201 10.80 -9.37 8.47
CA LEU A 201 11.96 -9.50 9.33
C LEU A 201 11.64 -9.00 10.73
N ASP A 202 11.70 -9.91 11.70
CA ASP A 202 11.64 -9.55 13.10
C ASP A 202 12.95 -8.92 13.56
N VAL A 203 12.82 -7.76 14.18
CA VAL A 203 13.89 -6.99 14.80
C VAL A 203 13.75 -7.15 16.30
N PRO A 204 14.78 -7.63 17.01
CA PRO A 204 14.61 -7.83 18.45
C PRO A 204 14.31 -6.51 19.18
N PRO A 205 13.51 -6.55 20.27
CA PRO A 205 13.01 -5.35 20.93
C PRO A 205 14.11 -4.33 21.27
N GLY A 206 13.88 -3.07 20.90
CA GLY A 206 14.82 -1.97 21.12
C GLY A 206 16.02 -1.94 20.16
N LYS A 207 16.11 -2.87 19.19
CA LYS A 207 17.22 -2.91 18.20
C LYS A 207 16.91 -2.18 16.90
N MET A 208 15.68 -1.69 16.67
CA MET A 208 15.31 -0.96 15.46
C MET A 208 16.21 0.25 15.16
N GLY A 209 16.70 0.92 16.21
CA GLY A 209 17.64 2.04 16.10
C GLY A 209 18.96 1.68 15.40
N PHE A 210 19.41 0.42 15.47
CA PHE A 210 20.62 -0.04 14.77
C PHE A 210 20.39 -0.17 13.26
N VAL A 211 19.17 -0.58 12.86
CA VAL A 211 18.80 -0.69 11.44
C VAL A 211 18.61 0.70 10.83
N ILE A 212 17.91 1.59 11.52
CA ILE A 212 17.64 2.96 11.04
C ILE A 212 18.94 3.79 11.06
N GLY A 213 19.72 3.67 12.13
CA GLY A 213 20.91 4.47 12.38
C GLY A 213 20.60 5.92 12.76
N ARG A 214 21.62 6.66 13.20
CA ARG A 214 21.48 8.06 13.60
C ARG A 214 20.99 8.90 12.40
N ARG A 215 19.88 9.63 12.57
CA ARG A 215 19.24 10.43 11.50
C ARG A 215 18.90 9.62 10.24
N GLY A 216 18.69 8.30 10.35
CA GLY A 216 18.37 7.44 9.21
C GLY A 216 19.55 7.06 8.31
N ALA A 217 20.79 7.36 8.70
CA ALA A 217 21.95 7.14 7.84
C ALA A 217 22.13 5.68 7.41
N ASN A 218 21.86 4.71 8.30
CA ASN A 218 22.01 3.29 7.98
C ASN A 218 20.92 2.84 7.00
N ILE A 219 19.66 3.20 7.25
CA ILE A 219 18.57 2.81 6.34
C ILE A 219 18.71 3.46 4.97
N LEU A 220 19.18 4.71 4.88
CA LEU A 220 19.48 5.35 3.60
C LEU A 220 20.55 4.58 2.83
N ALA A 221 21.65 4.20 3.48
CA ALA A 221 22.70 3.38 2.87
C ALA A 221 22.19 1.99 2.42
N ILE A 222 21.26 1.38 3.18
CA ILE A 222 20.62 0.12 2.78
C ILE A 222 19.74 0.34 1.54
N LYS A 223 18.89 1.38 1.54
CA LYS A 223 18.03 1.73 0.39
C LYS A 223 18.86 2.01 -0.87
N GLU A 224 19.94 2.78 -0.76
CA GLU A 224 20.90 3.03 -1.84
C GLU A 224 21.58 1.74 -2.31
N GLY A 225 22.03 0.91 -1.38
CA GLY A 225 22.64 -0.39 -1.70
C GLY A 225 21.69 -1.34 -2.42
N CYS A 226 20.39 -1.25 -2.17
CA CYS A 226 19.34 -2.07 -2.80
C CYS A 226 18.72 -1.42 -4.04
N SER A 227 19.27 -0.28 -4.47
CA SER A 227 18.90 0.39 -5.72
C SER A 227 19.91 0.00 -6.79
N ALA A 228 19.48 -0.73 -7.82
CA ALA A 228 20.32 -1.04 -8.96
C ALA A 228 19.89 -0.23 -10.20
N PHE A 229 20.87 0.35 -10.89
CA PHE A 229 20.67 0.97 -12.20
C PHE A 229 20.77 -0.09 -13.30
N GLY A 230 19.63 -0.49 -13.86
CA GLY A 230 19.58 -1.22 -15.13
C GLY A 230 19.50 -0.26 -16.32
N ILE A 231 19.76 -0.75 -17.53
CA ILE A 231 19.80 0.02 -18.78
C ILE A 231 18.47 0.78 -19.06
N ARG A 232 17.35 0.39 -18.42
CA ARG A 232 16.02 1.02 -18.64
C ARG A 232 15.10 1.11 -17.43
N THR A 233 15.50 0.68 -16.23
CA THR A 233 14.55 0.58 -15.10
C THR A 233 15.25 0.77 -13.77
N PHE A 234 14.64 1.55 -12.88
CA PHE A 234 15.04 1.67 -11.49
C PHE A 234 14.31 0.60 -10.69
N ILE A 235 15.04 -0.40 -10.22
CA ILE A 235 14.48 -1.49 -9.43
C ILE A 235 15.05 -1.36 -8.01
N SER A 236 14.16 -1.12 -7.05
CA SER A 236 14.52 -1.03 -5.63
C SER A 236 13.48 -1.75 -4.78
N ALA A 237 13.95 -2.44 -3.75
CA ALA A 237 13.08 -2.95 -2.71
C ALA A 237 12.57 -1.79 -1.84
N GLU A 238 11.27 -1.77 -1.59
CA GLU A 238 10.60 -0.89 -0.64
C GLU A 238 10.76 -1.46 0.76
N ILE A 239 11.39 -0.70 1.66
CA ILE A 239 11.58 -1.07 3.06
C ILE A 239 10.59 -0.28 3.90
N ILE A 240 9.68 -0.99 4.56
CA ILE A 240 8.58 -0.44 5.33
C ILE A 240 8.73 -0.88 6.77
N PHE A 241 8.66 0.06 7.70
CA PHE A 241 8.71 -0.22 9.13
C PHE A 241 7.30 -0.47 9.68
N GLY A 242 7.20 -1.41 10.63
CA GLY A 242 6.08 -1.46 11.54
C GLY A 242 5.87 -0.12 12.24
N SER A 243 4.62 0.16 12.63
CA SER A 243 4.30 1.33 13.46
C SER A 243 3.72 0.87 14.79
N ASP A 244 3.47 1.81 15.69
CA ASP A 244 2.82 1.58 16.99
C ASP A 244 1.43 0.91 16.89
N LYS A 245 0.79 0.98 15.71
CA LYS A 245 -0.51 0.33 15.43
C LYS A 245 -0.38 -1.02 14.72
N GLY A 246 0.83 -1.41 14.33
CA GLY A 246 1.18 -2.72 13.79
C GLY A 246 2.26 -3.39 14.66
N PRO A 247 2.98 -4.40 14.15
CA PRO A 247 4.07 -5.03 14.89
C PRO A 247 5.29 -4.08 14.89
N PRO A 248 5.63 -3.44 16.03
CA PRO A 248 6.59 -2.32 16.08
C PRO A 248 8.04 -2.76 15.81
N ASP A 249 8.30 -4.05 16.02
CA ASP A 249 9.60 -4.70 15.94
C ASP A 249 9.73 -5.53 14.65
N THR A 250 9.06 -5.10 13.58
CA THR A 250 9.09 -5.82 12.30
C THR A 250 9.38 -4.89 11.12
N ILE A 251 10.17 -5.38 10.17
CA ILE A 251 10.48 -4.72 8.91
C ILE A 251 9.89 -5.55 7.77
N PHE A 252 9.16 -4.87 6.88
CA PHE A 252 8.59 -5.45 5.67
C PHE A 252 9.41 -4.98 4.47
N ILE A 253 9.76 -5.90 3.59
CA ILE A 253 10.55 -5.60 2.40
C ILE A 253 9.81 -6.13 1.18
N ILE A 254 9.36 -5.22 0.32
CA ILE A 254 8.58 -5.54 -0.89
C ILE A 254 9.38 -5.17 -2.13
N GLY A 255 9.43 -6.06 -3.12
CA GLY A 255 10.02 -5.76 -4.42
C GLY A 255 10.69 -6.99 -5.02
N PRO A 256 11.58 -6.80 -6.02
CA PRO A 256 12.13 -7.95 -6.71
C PRO A 256 12.99 -8.85 -5.83
N VAL A 257 12.86 -10.17 -6.02
CA VAL A 257 13.42 -11.19 -5.12
C VAL A 257 14.90 -10.96 -4.80
N ARG A 258 15.71 -10.58 -5.80
CA ARG A 258 17.14 -10.31 -5.59
C ARG A 258 17.39 -9.11 -4.68
N GLN A 259 16.65 -8.01 -4.87
CA GLN A 259 16.80 -6.81 -4.05
C GLN A 259 16.26 -7.03 -2.63
N VAL A 260 15.16 -7.77 -2.49
CA VAL A 260 14.61 -8.14 -1.17
C VAL A 260 15.63 -8.94 -0.36
N ARG A 261 16.23 -9.98 -0.96
CA ARG A 261 17.27 -10.78 -0.29
C ARG A 261 18.51 -9.96 0.08
N LYS A 262 18.90 -9.03 -0.79
CA LYS A 262 20.02 -8.11 -0.52
C LYS A 262 19.72 -7.20 0.67
N ALA A 263 18.54 -6.58 0.70
CA ALA A 263 18.10 -5.73 1.80
C ALA A 263 18.05 -6.52 3.12
N GLU A 264 17.51 -7.72 3.09
CA GLU A 264 17.47 -8.62 4.24
C GLU A 264 18.88 -8.91 4.78
N ALA A 265 19.82 -9.30 3.91
CA ALA A 265 21.20 -9.58 4.32
C ALA A 265 21.87 -8.34 4.95
N MET A 266 21.67 -7.15 4.38
CA MET A 266 22.21 -5.90 4.93
C MET A 266 21.61 -5.57 6.30
N ILE A 267 20.30 -5.73 6.48
CA ILE A 267 19.61 -5.50 7.75
C ILE A 267 20.08 -6.48 8.81
N ARG A 268 20.13 -7.78 8.50
CA ARG A 268 20.63 -8.82 9.42
C ARG A 268 22.08 -8.58 9.82
N GLY A 269 22.93 -8.17 8.87
CA GLY A 269 24.31 -7.79 9.15
C GLY A 269 24.43 -6.62 10.13
N LYS A 270 23.57 -5.60 10.00
CA LYS A 270 23.53 -4.47 10.95
C LYS A 270 23.08 -4.89 12.34
N LEU A 271 22.14 -5.82 12.43
CA LEU A 271 21.71 -6.36 13.72
C LEU A 271 22.84 -7.16 14.39
N GLN A 272 23.52 -8.05 13.66
CA GLN A 272 24.61 -8.91 14.15
C GLN A 272 25.83 -8.14 14.68
N GLN A 273 26.19 -7.01 14.06
CA GLN A 273 27.31 -6.16 14.50
C GLN A 273 27.16 -5.61 15.92
N HIS A 274 25.96 -5.69 16.52
CA HIS A 274 25.64 -5.17 17.85
C HIS A 274 25.13 -6.26 18.82
N TYR A 275 25.35 -7.54 18.49
CA TYR A 275 25.17 -8.70 19.39
C TYR A 275 26.47 -9.19 20.05
N HIS A 276 27.61 -8.59 19.70
CA HIS A 276 28.92 -8.80 20.29
C HIS A 276 29.43 -7.48 20.88
#